data_AF-A0AAD5UNY0-F1
#
_entry.id   AF-A0AAD5UNY0-F1
#
_cell.length_a   1.000
_cell.length_b   1.000
_cell.length_c   1.000
_cell.angle_alpha   90.00
_cell.angle_beta   90.00
_cell.angle_gamma   90.00
#
_symmetry.space_group_name_H-M   'P 1'
#
loop_
_entity.id
_entity.type
_entity.pdbx_description
1 polymer ?
#
loop_
_entity_poly.entity_id
_entity_poly.type
_entity_poly.pdbx_seq_one_letter_code
_entity_poly.pdbx_strand_id
1 'polypeptide(L)'
;MSQSGSPLSLQLGPQRRPRFNLARFRTPYSPGSSPRNINLLTTSGLQTAHPSDQPSPPLVSMLDPTLSPPNPLAEDTQDLTAFINSVADDLAFSGDERQQLHDLALMPMSYQMVSLMASSLWLQAAHEKIATELEDIKKGLQEVAEHLHNDFRLTTSQKTFIKETVRHFFIRPVPDYNSTINDIVQTYMKNNNTKYRLPGYPSDPIVRITADRLINVTKNNMKSNFRRLIWNSIEKRESLKHLTTRVINDNNMGSRMPTAETTKSIASQLALMRKVARPLVGKKIGKGTDTGFWDGMNKSLKRLRDEYGRSRTNEMWRKWEDDLIKADEADFPWSATEHHHDEGLNMDEYDEEMFEGPDFDE
;
A
#
# COMPACT_ATOMS: atom_id res chain seq x y z
N MET A 1 21.89 -32.04 -58.12
CA MET A 1 21.11 -32.32 -56.90
C MET A 1 21.97 -31.96 -55.69
N SER A 2 21.35 -31.42 -54.65
CA SER A 2 21.91 -30.99 -53.35
C SER A 2 22.45 -29.55 -53.28
N GLN A 3 21.52 -28.61 -53.13
CA GLN A 3 21.76 -27.29 -52.53
C GLN A 3 21.63 -27.43 -51.00
N SER A 4 22.66 -27.07 -50.25
CA SER A 4 22.61 -26.95 -48.78
C SER A 4 22.60 -25.47 -48.42
N GLY A 5 21.45 -24.98 -47.96
CA GLY A 5 21.23 -23.59 -47.56
C GLY A 5 21.85 -23.28 -46.19
N SER A 6 22.48 -22.11 -46.09
CA SER A 6 22.90 -21.51 -44.82
C SER A 6 21.72 -20.82 -44.14
N PRO A 7 21.53 -20.96 -42.82
CA PRO A 7 20.48 -20.25 -42.11
C PRO A 7 20.91 -18.81 -41.80
N LEU A 8 20.01 -17.87 -42.10
CA LEU A 8 20.05 -16.46 -41.72
C LEU A 8 20.00 -16.34 -40.19
N SER A 9 21.10 -15.88 -39.59
CA SER A 9 21.18 -15.45 -38.19
C SER A 9 20.56 -14.06 -38.03
N LEU A 10 19.35 -14.01 -37.49
CA LEU A 10 18.66 -12.79 -37.07
C LEU A 10 19.39 -12.18 -35.86
N GLN A 11 20.15 -11.13 -36.12
CA GLN A 11 20.86 -10.34 -35.12
C GLN A 11 19.86 -9.38 -34.44
N LEU A 12 19.29 -9.81 -33.32
CA LEU A 12 18.48 -8.95 -32.45
C LEU A 12 19.39 -7.92 -31.77
N GLY A 13 19.27 -6.67 -32.21
CA GLY A 13 19.96 -5.53 -31.59
C GLY A 13 19.53 -5.30 -30.13
N PRO A 14 20.34 -4.57 -29.35
CA PRO A 14 20.11 -4.37 -27.92
C PRO A 14 18.81 -3.60 -27.66
N GLN A 15 17.89 -4.25 -26.95
CA GLN A 15 16.67 -3.64 -26.42
C GLN A 15 17.03 -2.48 -25.48
N ARG A 16 16.78 -1.24 -25.95
CA ARG A 16 16.85 -0.04 -25.11
C ARG A 16 15.68 -0.06 -24.14
N ARG A 17 15.97 -0.14 -22.83
CA ARG A 17 14.97 0.06 -21.78
C ARG A 17 14.28 1.42 -21.94
N PRO A 18 12.95 1.51 -21.78
CA PRO A 18 12.24 2.79 -21.88
C PRO A 18 12.67 3.72 -20.75
N ARG A 19 13.13 4.92 -21.12
CA ARG A 19 13.36 6.02 -20.16
C ARG A 19 12.00 6.56 -19.71
N PHE A 20 11.66 6.36 -18.44
CA PHE A 20 10.51 7.02 -17.81
C PHE A 20 10.79 8.52 -17.71
N ASN A 21 10.20 9.30 -18.63
CA ASN A 21 10.10 10.75 -18.50
C ASN A 21 8.98 11.07 -17.50
N LEU A 22 9.36 11.50 -16.30
CA LEU A 22 8.46 12.10 -15.31
C LEU A 22 8.06 13.50 -15.80
N ALA A 23 7.13 13.55 -16.75
CA ALA A 23 6.41 14.78 -17.07
C ALA A 23 5.39 15.08 -15.95
N ARG A 24 5.36 16.37 -15.59
CA ARG A 24 4.57 16.98 -14.52
C ARG A 24 3.08 16.60 -14.60
N PHE A 25 2.58 15.88 -13.60
CA PHE A 25 1.15 15.83 -13.33
C PHE A 25 0.74 17.09 -12.56
N ARG A 26 0.13 18.06 -13.25
CA ARG A 26 -0.78 19.03 -12.63
C ARG A 26 -2.18 18.43 -12.65
N THR A 27 -2.77 18.22 -11.49
CA THR A 27 -4.19 17.91 -11.37
C THR A 27 -4.98 19.21 -11.14
N PRO A 28 -6.00 19.55 -11.94
CA PRO A 28 -6.98 20.53 -11.54
C PRO A 28 -8.00 19.88 -10.61
N TYR A 29 -8.20 20.47 -9.44
CA TYR A 29 -9.33 20.18 -8.57
C TYR A 29 -10.58 20.88 -9.11
N SER A 30 -11.66 20.14 -9.30
CA SER A 30 -13.02 20.67 -9.38
C SER A 30 -13.98 19.62 -8.82
N PRO A 31 -14.76 19.93 -7.77
CA PRO A 31 -15.90 19.12 -7.40
C PRO A 31 -17.20 19.88 -7.68
N GLY A 32 -18.03 19.30 -8.54
CA GLY A 32 -19.39 19.72 -8.78
C GLY A 32 -20.07 18.80 -9.78
N SER A 33 -20.69 17.71 -9.31
CA SER A 33 -21.94 17.15 -9.86
C SER A 33 -22.35 15.84 -9.17
N SER A 34 -23.66 15.74 -8.96
CA SER A 34 -24.44 14.74 -8.22
C SER A 34 -24.19 13.26 -8.57
N PRO A 35 -24.51 12.35 -7.64
CA PRO A 35 -24.51 10.92 -7.92
C PRO A 35 -25.68 10.52 -8.82
N ARG A 36 -25.37 9.73 -9.84
CA ARG A 36 -26.32 8.97 -10.67
C ARG A 36 -26.72 7.68 -9.94
N ASN A 37 -28.00 7.37 -10.06
CA ASN A 37 -28.64 6.09 -9.77
C ASN A 37 -27.83 4.88 -10.27
N ILE A 38 -27.63 3.91 -9.38
CA ILE A 38 -27.26 2.54 -9.74
C ILE A 38 -28.48 1.67 -9.41
N ASN A 39 -29.22 1.31 -10.46
CA ASN A 39 -30.08 0.13 -10.48
C ASN A 39 -29.19 -1.09 -10.73
N LEU A 40 -29.34 -2.15 -9.94
CA LEU A 40 -28.99 -3.54 -10.27
C LEU A 40 -29.80 -4.46 -9.33
N LEU A 41 -30.94 -4.96 -9.83
CA LEU A 41 -31.23 -6.39 -10.15
C LEU A 41 -31.08 -7.34 -8.95
N THR A 42 -32.17 -7.71 -8.26
CA THR A 42 -33.10 -8.85 -8.55
C THR A 42 -32.45 -10.22 -8.70
N THR A 43 -32.71 -11.17 -7.78
CA THR A 43 -33.60 -12.34 -7.93
C THR A 43 -33.24 -13.47 -6.95
N SER A 44 -34.23 -14.34 -6.68
CA SER A 44 -34.25 -15.56 -5.83
C SER A 44 -34.73 -15.26 -4.40
N GLY A 45 -35.93 -15.63 -3.96
CA GLY A 45 -36.84 -16.68 -4.41
C GLY A 45 -37.16 -17.55 -3.21
N LEU A 46 -38.22 -17.24 -2.47
CA LEU A 46 -38.82 -18.11 -1.46
C LEU A 46 -40.32 -17.83 -1.39
N GLN A 47 -41.05 -18.62 -2.19
CA GLN A 47 -42.47 -18.87 -2.04
C GLN A 47 -42.68 -19.80 -0.86
N THR A 48 -43.56 -19.43 0.08
CA THR A 48 -44.39 -20.40 0.79
C THR A 48 -45.74 -19.80 1.18
N ALA A 49 -46.78 -20.37 0.57
CA ALA A 49 -48.10 -20.70 1.12
C ALA A 49 -49.01 -19.58 1.66
N HIS A 50 -49.91 -19.15 0.78
CA HIS A 50 -51.26 -18.71 1.11
C HIS A 50 -52.12 -19.92 1.55
N PRO A 51 -53.04 -19.74 2.51
CA PRO A 51 -54.31 -20.43 2.38
C PRO A 51 -55.55 -19.55 2.65
N SER A 52 -56.63 -20.00 2.03
CA SER A 52 -58.05 -19.84 2.40
C SER A 52 -58.80 -18.58 1.96
N ASP A 53 -59.44 -18.77 0.81
CA ASP A 53 -60.80 -18.32 0.49
C ASP A 53 -61.79 -18.54 1.65
N GLN A 54 -62.52 -17.49 2.00
CA GLN A 54 -63.88 -17.59 2.52
C GLN A 54 -64.77 -16.51 1.89
N PRO A 55 -65.91 -16.88 1.27
CA PRO A 55 -66.87 -15.92 0.75
C PRO A 55 -67.85 -15.49 1.86
N SER A 56 -67.96 -14.19 2.07
CA SER A 56 -69.01 -13.59 2.91
C SER A 56 -70.25 -13.22 2.08
N PRO A 57 -71.47 -13.32 2.65
CA PRO A 57 -72.74 -13.30 1.94
C PRO A 57 -73.21 -11.89 1.53
N PRO A 58 -74.17 -11.78 0.58
CA PRO A 58 -74.74 -10.50 0.18
C PRO A 58 -75.77 -10.03 1.22
N LEU A 59 -75.52 -8.88 1.84
CA LEU A 59 -76.50 -8.23 2.71
C LEU A 59 -77.35 -7.24 1.91
N VAL A 60 -78.62 -7.64 1.83
CA VAL A 60 -79.83 -6.93 1.45
C VAL A 60 -79.75 -5.40 1.55
N SER A 61 -79.88 -4.77 0.38
CA SER A 61 -80.38 -3.41 0.23
C SER A 61 -81.88 -3.39 0.53
N MET A 62 -82.27 -2.72 1.61
CA MET A 62 -83.58 -2.08 1.78
C MET A 62 -83.48 -1.12 2.96
N LEU A 63 -83.40 0.19 2.70
CA LEU A 63 -83.97 1.23 3.55
C LEU A 63 -84.08 2.55 2.75
N ASP A 64 -85.22 3.18 2.97
CA ASP A 64 -85.89 4.30 2.30
C ASP A 64 -85.11 5.64 2.38
N PRO A 65 -85.15 6.52 1.36
CA PRO A 65 -84.45 7.79 1.37
C PRO A 65 -85.41 8.93 1.69
N THR A 66 -85.75 9.19 2.95
CA THR A 66 -86.34 10.50 3.30
C THR A 66 -86.03 10.91 4.74
N LEU A 67 -85.57 12.16 4.88
CA LEU A 67 -85.46 12.96 6.11
C LEU A 67 -84.21 12.71 6.99
N SER A 68 -83.06 13.19 6.52
CA SER A 68 -81.97 13.60 7.43
C SER A 68 -82.26 15.01 7.97
N PRO A 69 -82.27 15.23 9.29
CA PRO A 69 -82.27 16.57 9.87
C PRO A 69 -80.97 17.30 9.49
N PRO A 70 -80.95 18.65 9.44
CA PRO A 70 -79.72 19.40 9.19
C PRO A 70 -78.74 19.11 10.32
N ASN A 71 -77.64 18.44 9.97
CA ASN A 71 -76.60 18.05 10.91
C ASN A 71 -75.80 19.33 11.27
N PRO A 72 -75.88 19.85 12.51
CA PRO A 72 -75.23 21.11 12.90
C PRO A 72 -73.71 21.00 13.09
N LEU A 73 -73.08 19.95 12.54
CA LEU A 73 -71.65 19.65 12.64
C LEU A 73 -70.86 20.00 11.36
N ALA A 74 -71.51 20.50 10.31
CA ALA A 74 -70.86 20.71 9.01
C ALA A 74 -69.86 21.89 8.99
N GLU A 75 -70.09 22.95 9.77
CA GLU A 75 -69.19 24.12 9.79
C GLU A 75 -67.86 23.81 10.51
N ASP A 76 -67.84 22.95 11.53
CA ASP A 76 -66.62 22.58 12.27
C ASP A 76 -65.65 21.70 11.44
N THR A 77 -66.17 20.94 10.47
CA THR A 77 -65.36 20.02 9.65
C THR A 77 -64.53 20.72 8.57
N GLN A 78 -64.94 21.91 8.12
CA GLN A 78 -64.26 22.64 7.05
C GLN A 78 -62.96 23.28 7.54
N ASP A 79 -62.95 23.81 8.77
CA ASP A 79 -61.77 24.37 9.43
C ASP A 79 -60.74 23.28 9.78
N LEU A 80 -61.21 22.11 10.26
CA LEU A 80 -60.33 20.98 10.55
C LEU A 80 -59.61 20.44 9.30
N THR A 81 -60.33 20.33 8.18
CA THR A 81 -59.77 19.85 6.91
C THR A 81 -58.71 20.82 6.37
N ALA A 82 -58.96 22.13 6.45
CA ALA A 82 -58.01 23.16 6.04
C ALA A 82 -56.74 23.15 6.92
N PHE A 83 -56.92 22.97 8.25
CA PHE A 83 -55.81 22.83 9.18
C PHE A 83 -54.96 21.58 8.89
N ILE A 84 -55.59 20.42 8.68
CA ILE A 84 -54.89 19.18 8.33
C ILE A 84 -54.09 19.34 7.04
N ASN A 85 -54.68 19.96 6.01
CA ASN A 85 -53.98 20.21 4.75
C ASN A 85 -52.79 21.16 4.94
N SER A 86 -52.92 22.21 5.75
CA SER A 86 -51.81 23.09 6.10
C SER A 86 -50.67 22.34 6.79
N VAL A 87 -50.98 21.50 7.79
CA VAL A 87 -49.97 20.70 8.50
C VAL A 87 -49.31 19.70 7.56
N ALA A 88 -50.07 19.07 6.68
CA ALA A 88 -49.55 18.13 5.70
C ALA A 88 -48.71 18.81 4.60
N ASP A 89 -49.04 20.05 4.23
CA ASP A 89 -48.22 20.90 3.35
C ASP A 89 -46.90 21.26 4.04
N ASP A 90 -46.95 21.68 5.31
CA ASP A 90 -45.78 22.04 6.12
C ASP A 90 -44.82 20.85 6.32
N LEU A 91 -45.36 19.65 6.53
CA LEU A 91 -44.59 18.41 6.70
C LEU A 91 -44.30 17.67 5.38
N ALA A 92 -44.73 18.24 4.25
CA ALA A 92 -44.58 17.69 2.90
C ALA A 92 -45.09 16.24 2.75
N PHE A 93 -46.20 15.90 3.41
CA PHE A 93 -46.83 14.58 3.30
C PHE A 93 -47.33 14.33 1.88
N SER A 94 -47.16 13.08 1.44
CA SER A 94 -47.70 12.55 0.19
C SER A 94 -49.23 12.42 0.23
N GLY A 95 -49.84 12.16 -0.93
CA GLY A 95 -51.31 12.04 -1.04
C GLY A 95 -51.91 10.96 -0.13
N ASP A 96 -51.23 9.82 0.00
CA ASP A 96 -51.70 8.71 0.84
C ASP A 96 -51.59 9.02 2.34
N GLU A 97 -50.50 9.67 2.75
CA GLU A 97 -50.27 10.11 4.14
C GLU A 97 -51.26 11.20 4.55
N ARG A 98 -51.59 12.11 3.62
CA ARG A 98 -52.65 13.11 3.80
C ARG A 98 -54.00 12.46 4.03
N GLN A 99 -54.37 11.48 3.20
CA GLN A 99 -55.63 10.77 3.35
C GLN A 99 -55.70 10.04 4.70
N GLN A 100 -54.63 9.40 5.13
CA GLN A 100 -54.56 8.76 6.45
C GLN A 100 -54.73 9.76 7.60
N LEU A 101 -54.20 10.98 7.48
CA LEU A 101 -54.37 12.03 8.50
C LEU A 101 -55.83 12.49 8.59
N HIS A 102 -56.49 12.68 7.44
CA HIS A 102 -57.91 13.02 7.37
C HIS A 102 -58.78 11.89 7.93
N ASP A 103 -58.52 10.65 7.54
CA ASP A 103 -59.25 9.48 8.03
C ASP A 103 -59.12 9.34 9.55
N LEU A 104 -57.91 9.57 10.10
CA LEU A 104 -57.66 9.57 11.54
C LEU A 104 -58.44 10.69 12.24
N ALA A 105 -58.43 11.90 11.70
CA ALA A 105 -59.11 13.05 12.31
C ALA A 105 -60.64 12.89 12.38
N LEU A 106 -61.22 12.11 11.48
CA LEU A 106 -62.65 11.77 11.48
C LEU A 106 -63.01 10.67 12.49
N MET A 107 -62.03 9.94 13.05
CA MET A 107 -62.30 8.91 14.06
C MET A 107 -62.63 9.52 15.44
N PRO A 108 -63.36 8.81 16.33
CA PRO A 108 -63.54 9.27 17.71
C PRO A 108 -62.20 9.40 18.44
N MET A 109 -62.10 10.39 19.34
CA MET A 109 -60.85 10.74 20.04
C MET A 109 -60.14 9.55 20.71
N SER A 110 -60.90 8.60 21.27
CA SER A 110 -60.33 7.38 21.86
C SER A 110 -59.59 6.51 20.84
N TYR A 111 -60.12 6.37 19.63
CA TYR A 111 -59.48 5.64 18.53
C TYR A 111 -58.26 6.40 18.00
N GLN A 112 -58.34 7.72 17.90
CA GLN A 112 -57.19 8.54 17.50
C GLN A 112 -56.00 8.33 18.44
N MET A 113 -56.24 8.38 19.74
CA MET A 113 -55.20 8.21 20.74
C MET A 113 -54.60 6.80 20.70
N VAL A 114 -55.42 5.76 20.54
CA VAL A 114 -54.94 4.38 20.38
C VAL A 114 -54.12 4.23 19.10
N SER A 115 -54.55 4.80 17.98
CA SER A 115 -53.83 4.73 16.71
C SER A 115 -52.48 5.46 16.80
N LEU A 116 -52.43 6.66 17.41
CA LEU A 116 -51.19 7.40 17.63
C LEU A 116 -50.23 6.62 18.55
N MET A 117 -50.75 6.02 19.62
CA MET A 117 -49.94 5.19 20.52
C MET A 117 -49.41 3.93 19.81
N ALA A 118 -50.22 3.28 18.98
CA ALA A 118 -49.82 2.13 18.18
C ALA A 118 -48.74 2.52 17.14
N SER A 119 -48.92 3.62 16.42
CA SER A 119 -47.93 4.13 15.46
C SER A 119 -46.62 4.54 16.15
N SER A 120 -46.70 5.15 17.33
CA SER A 120 -45.53 5.51 18.14
C SER A 120 -44.75 4.26 18.59
N LEU A 121 -45.44 3.24 19.11
CA LEU A 121 -44.84 1.96 19.49
C LEU A 121 -44.23 1.24 18.27
N TRP A 122 -44.91 1.27 17.12
CA TRP A 122 -44.39 0.71 15.88
C TRP A 122 -43.13 1.43 15.41
N LEU A 123 -43.11 2.76 15.45
CA LEU A 123 -41.95 3.57 15.07
C LEU A 123 -40.76 3.32 16.01
N GLN A 124 -41.02 3.17 17.32
CA GLN A 124 -40.00 2.79 18.30
C GLN A 124 -39.41 1.41 17.96
N ALA A 125 -40.25 0.42 17.69
CA ALA A 125 -39.80 -0.92 17.30
C ALA A 125 -39.02 -0.91 15.97
N ALA A 126 -39.44 -0.11 14.99
CA ALA A 126 -38.73 0.06 13.72
C ALA A 126 -37.37 0.73 13.92
N HIS A 127 -37.29 1.75 14.78
CA HIS A 127 -36.04 2.43 15.11
C HIS A 127 -35.06 1.52 15.84
N GLU A 128 -35.54 0.73 16.81
CA GLU A 128 -34.74 -0.30 17.48
C GLU A 128 -34.20 -1.33 16.48
N LYS A 129 -35.04 -1.79 15.55
CA LYS A 129 -34.62 -2.72 14.49
C LYS A 129 -33.51 -2.13 13.61
N ILE A 130 -33.68 -0.91 13.11
CA ILE A 130 -32.65 -0.23 12.30
C ILE A 130 -31.36 -0.04 13.10
N ALA A 131 -31.46 0.33 14.38
CA ALA A 131 -30.29 0.47 15.24
C ALA A 131 -29.53 -0.85 15.41
N THR A 132 -30.26 -1.98 15.58
CA THR A 132 -29.64 -3.31 15.64
C THR A 132 -28.99 -3.70 14.32
N GLU A 133 -29.65 -3.48 13.18
CA GLU A 133 -29.08 -3.78 11.86
C GLU A 133 -27.83 -2.94 11.57
N LEU A 134 -27.81 -1.68 12.01
CA LEU A 134 -26.65 -0.80 11.85
C LEU A 134 -25.46 -1.25 12.71
N GLU A 135 -25.70 -1.71 13.93
CA GLU A 135 -24.65 -2.27 14.79
C GLU A 135 -24.11 -3.58 14.23
N ASP A 136 -24.97 -4.44 13.67
CA ASP A 136 -24.55 -5.67 12.99
C ASP A 136 -23.69 -5.38 11.76
N ILE A 137 -24.08 -4.39 10.92
CA ILE A 137 -23.27 -3.95 9.77
C ILE A 137 -21.92 -3.40 10.24
N LYS A 138 -21.90 -2.59 11.30
CA LYS A 138 -20.67 -2.04 11.86
C LYS A 138 -19.74 -3.13 12.36
N LYS A 139 -20.27 -4.15 13.04
CA LYS A 139 -19.51 -5.33 13.46
C LYS A 139 -18.95 -6.10 12.26
N GLY A 140 -19.77 -6.36 11.24
CA GLY A 140 -19.31 -7.03 10.01
C GLY A 140 -18.21 -6.25 9.29
N LEU A 141 -18.30 -4.91 9.25
CA LEU A 141 -17.23 -4.07 8.70
C LEU A 141 -15.94 -4.12 9.52
N GLN A 142 -16.04 -4.23 10.85
CA GLN A 142 -14.87 -4.42 11.71
C GLN A 142 -14.21 -5.77 11.46
N GLU A 143 -14.99 -6.86 11.36
CA GLU A 143 -14.49 -8.19 11.04
C GLU A 143 -13.80 -8.22 9.67
N VAL A 144 -14.40 -7.61 8.64
CA VAL A 144 -13.77 -7.49 7.32
C VAL A 144 -12.49 -6.66 7.38
N ALA A 145 -12.47 -5.57 8.14
CA ALA A 145 -11.28 -4.75 8.32
C ALA A 145 -10.16 -5.54 9.03
N GLU A 146 -10.48 -6.36 10.03
CA GLU A 146 -9.53 -7.24 10.72
C GLU A 146 -8.98 -8.32 9.78
N HIS A 147 -9.83 -8.96 8.97
CA HIS A 147 -9.37 -9.93 7.96
C HIS A 147 -8.45 -9.27 6.93
N LEU A 148 -8.81 -8.10 6.40
CA LEU A 148 -7.97 -7.34 5.48
C LEU A 148 -6.65 -6.90 6.12
N HIS A 149 -6.66 -6.64 7.43
CA HIS A 149 -5.47 -6.28 8.19
C HIS A 149 -4.52 -7.47 8.33
N ASN A 150 -5.05 -8.67 8.57
CA ASN A 150 -4.27 -9.91 8.65
C ASN A 150 -3.66 -10.29 7.28
N ASP A 151 -4.37 -10.02 6.19
CA ASP A 151 -3.92 -10.32 4.83
C ASP A 151 -3.12 -9.19 4.16
N PHE A 152 -2.61 -8.24 4.94
CA PHE A 152 -1.87 -7.11 4.38
C PHE A 152 -0.64 -7.57 3.58
N ARG A 153 -0.62 -7.23 2.28
CA ARG A 153 0.50 -7.53 1.37
C ARG A 153 0.97 -6.25 0.68
N LEU A 154 2.30 -6.12 0.56
CA LEU A 154 2.90 -5.05 -0.22
C LEU A 154 2.67 -5.29 -1.72
N THR A 155 2.25 -4.25 -2.43
CA THR A 155 2.16 -4.27 -3.90
C THR A 155 3.55 -4.41 -4.53
N THR A 156 3.64 -4.93 -5.76
CA THR A 156 4.91 -5.10 -6.47
C THR A 156 5.69 -3.79 -6.58
N SER A 157 5.01 -2.69 -6.91
CA SER A 157 5.63 -1.36 -6.99
C SER A 157 6.20 -0.89 -5.65
N GLN A 158 5.50 -1.16 -4.54
CA GLN A 158 6.02 -0.87 -3.19
C GLN A 158 7.25 -1.71 -2.88
N LYS A 159 7.22 -3.02 -3.21
CA LYS A 159 8.37 -3.91 -3.01
C LYS A 159 9.59 -3.40 -3.77
N THR A 160 9.44 -3.09 -5.07
CA THR A 160 10.53 -2.54 -5.91
C THR A 160 11.09 -1.26 -5.32
N PHE A 161 10.21 -0.34 -4.92
CA PHE A 161 10.66 0.96 -4.40
C PHE A 161 11.38 0.83 -3.04
N ILE A 162 10.93 -0.07 -2.17
CA ILE A 162 11.64 -0.42 -0.93
C ILE A 162 13.01 -1.04 -1.25
N LYS A 163 13.09 -1.95 -2.23
CA LYS A 163 14.35 -2.58 -2.65
C LYS A 163 15.36 -1.55 -3.17
N GLU A 164 14.92 -0.64 -4.04
CA GLU A 164 15.75 0.48 -4.54
C GLU A 164 16.22 1.40 -3.41
N THR A 165 15.36 1.65 -2.42
CA THR A 165 15.70 2.47 -1.25
C THR A 165 16.81 1.80 -0.44
N VAL A 166 16.68 0.50 -0.17
CA VAL A 166 17.72 -0.27 0.53
C VAL A 166 19.03 -0.23 -0.25
N ARG A 167 19.01 -0.48 -1.57
CA ARG A 167 20.18 -0.39 -2.46
C ARG A 167 20.88 0.97 -2.34
N HIS A 168 20.09 2.04 -2.40
CA HIS A 168 20.59 3.41 -2.35
C HIS A 168 21.29 3.75 -1.03
N PHE A 169 20.73 3.34 0.10
CA PHE A 169 21.36 3.59 1.39
C PHE A 169 22.50 2.61 1.69
N PHE A 170 22.48 1.41 1.10
CA PHE A 170 23.52 0.39 1.29
C PHE A 170 24.89 0.83 0.73
N ILE A 171 24.91 1.53 -0.41
CA ILE A 171 26.17 1.99 -1.02
C ILE A 171 26.80 3.18 -0.30
N ARG A 172 26.03 3.87 0.57
CA ARG A 172 26.51 5.06 1.27
C ARG A 172 27.50 4.67 2.38
N PRO A 173 28.39 5.59 2.79
CA PRO A 173 29.29 5.35 3.90
C PRO A 173 28.48 5.22 5.20
N VAL A 174 28.49 4.04 5.81
CA VAL A 174 27.78 3.74 7.05
C VAL A 174 28.75 3.36 8.18
N PRO A 175 28.39 3.60 9.45
CA PRO A 175 29.19 3.18 10.60
C PRO A 175 29.17 1.67 10.83
N ASP A 176 28.10 0.99 10.42
CA ASP A 176 27.97 -0.47 10.44
C ASP A 176 26.95 -0.94 9.38
N TYR A 177 27.09 -2.18 8.93
CA TYR A 177 26.19 -2.81 7.96
C TYR A 177 25.12 -3.72 8.61
N ASN A 178 24.95 -3.67 9.93
CA ASN A 178 24.07 -4.59 10.64
C ASN A 178 22.68 -3.97 10.87
N SER A 179 22.57 -3.00 11.78
CA SER A 179 21.29 -2.37 12.13
C SER A 179 21.13 -1.00 11.49
N THR A 180 22.23 -0.24 11.35
CA THR A 180 22.16 1.16 10.92
C THR A 180 21.48 1.35 9.57
N ILE A 181 21.65 0.41 8.63
CA ILE A 181 20.98 0.49 7.32
C ILE A 181 19.46 0.35 7.46
N ASN A 182 18.99 -0.57 8.32
CA ASN A 182 17.56 -0.70 8.59
C ASN A 182 17.03 0.60 9.19
N ASP A 183 17.70 1.13 10.21
CA ASP A 183 17.26 2.34 10.92
C ASP A 183 17.16 3.56 9.97
N ILE A 184 18.16 3.74 9.08
CA ILE A 184 18.17 4.81 8.08
C ILE A 184 17.02 4.64 7.08
N VAL A 185 16.81 3.43 6.55
CA VAL A 185 15.76 3.15 5.58
C VAL A 185 14.38 3.33 6.21
N GLN A 186 14.16 2.81 7.42
CA GLN A 186 12.91 2.94 8.17
C GLN A 186 12.60 4.41 8.47
N THR A 187 13.61 5.17 8.91
CA THR A 187 13.48 6.62 9.16
C THR A 187 13.12 7.35 7.86
N TYR A 188 13.77 7.00 6.76
CA TYR A 188 13.47 7.59 5.45
C TYR A 188 12.04 7.27 4.99
N MET A 189 11.60 6.02 5.12
CA MET A 189 10.25 5.59 4.78
C MET A 189 9.19 6.27 5.64
N LYS A 190 9.44 6.39 6.95
CA LYS A 190 8.55 7.12 7.88
C LYS A 190 8.35 8.57 7.45
N ASN A 191 9.44 9.24 7.07
CA ASN A 191 9.41 10.64 6.63
C ASN A 191 8.84 10.84 5.22
N ASN A 192 8.77 9.78 4.41
CA ASN A 192 8.34 9.83 3.01
C ASN A 192 7.18 8.87 2.71
N ASN A 193 6.34 8.54 3.70
CA ASN A 193 5.30 7.51 3.61
C ASN A 193 4.33 7.70 2.42
N THR A 194 4.05 8.95 2.05
CA THR A 194 3.24 9.33 0.88
C THR A 194 3.85 8.87 -0.43
N LYS A 195 5.18 8.91 -0.57
CA LYS A 195 5.91 8.46 -1.77
C LYS A 195 5.80 6.95 -1.95
N TYR A 196 5.80 6.20 -0.86
CA TYR A 196 5.63 4.74 -0.87
C TYR A 196 4.16 4.32 -1.00
N ARG A 197 3.20 5.26 -0.93
CA ARG A 197 1.77 4.94 -0.81
C ARG A 197 1.50 3.99 0.36
N LEU A 198 2.20 4.19 1.46
CA LEU A 198 2.08 3.40 2.70
C LEU A 198 1.69 4.32 3.87
N PRO A 199 0.48 4.91 3.86
CA PRO A 199 0.06 5.87 4.87
C PRO A 199 0.05 5.27 6.29
N GLY A 200 -0.19 3.96 6.40
CA GLY A 200 -0.16 3.22 7.66
C GLY A 200 1.23 2.98 8.24
N TYR A 201 2.33 3.08 7.47
CA TYR A 201 3.67 2.72 7.96
C TYR A 201 4.09 3.34 9.32
N PRO A 202 3.83 4.63 9.63
CA PRO A 202 4.18 5.20 10.94
C PRO A 202 3.28 4.74 12.09
N SER A 203 2.04 4.32 11.84
CA SER A 203 1.00 4.11 12.86
C SER A 203 0.63 2.64 13.03
N ASP A 204 0.62 1.90 11.93
CA ASP A 204 0.15 0.52 11.82
C ASP A 204 1.33 -0.46 12.02
N PRO A 205 1.28 -1.31 13.07
CA PRO A 205 2.35 -2.26 13.34
C PRO A 205 2.45 -3.38 12.29
N ILE A 206 1.36 -3.82 11.68
CA ILE A 206 1.38 -4.93 10.69
C ILE A 206 2.05 -4.45 9.40
N VAL A 207 1.67 -3.26 8.93
CA VAL A 207 2.31 -2.63 7.75
C VAL A 207 3.80 -2.46 7.99
N ARG A 208 4.18 -2.01 9.19
CA ARG A 208 5.59 -1.84 9.59
C ARG A 208 6.34 -3.17 9.62
N ILE A 209 5.82 -4.20 10.28
CA ILE A 209 6.45 -5.53 10.35
C ILE A 209 6.65 -6.10 8.94
N THR A 210 5.65 -5.99 8.07
CA THR A 210 5.71 -6.50 6.70
C THR A 210 6.79 -5.79 5.86
N ALA A 211 6.86 -4.46 5.95
CA ALA A 211 7.90 -3.68 5.29
C ALA A 211 9.30 -3.93 5.89
N ASP A 212 9.42 -4.01 7.21
CA ASP A 212 10.67 -4.26 7.91
C ASP A 212 11.26 -5.64 7.59
N ARG A 213 10.39 -6.66 7.46
CA ARG A 213 10.77 -7.98 6.97
C ARG A 213 11.39 -7.89 5.57
N LEU A 214 10.74 -7.17 4.64
CA LEU A 214 11.26 -6.97 3.29
C LEU A 214 12.59 -6.18 3.27
N ILE A 215 12.72 -5.14 4.10
CA ILE A 215 13.97 -4.37 4.24
C ILE A 215 15.10 -5.30 4.69
N ASN A 216 14.86 -6.14 5.70
CA ASN A 216 15.89 -7.04 6.23
C ASN A 216 16.31 -8.11 5.22
N VAL A 217 15.35 -8.71 4.51
CA VAL A 217 15.62 -9.67 3.42
C VAL A 217 16.47 -8.99 2.33
N THR A 218 16.03 -7.83 1.86
CA THR A 218 16.76 -7.09 0.81
C THR A 218 18.16 -6.70 1.26
N LYS A 219 18.34 -6.22 2.50
CA LYS A 219 19.66 -5.89 3.04
C LYS A 219 20.57 -7.12 3.04
N ASN A 220 20.08 -8.29 3.45
CA ASN A 220 20.88 -9.52 3.47
C ASN A 220 21.26 -9.98 2.05
N ASN A 221 20.34 -9.85 1.09
CA ASN A 221 20.62 -10.11 -0.33
C ASN A 221 21.69 -9.14 -0.84
N MET A 222 21.57 -7.85 -0.52
CA MET A 222 22.59 -6.84 -0.83
C MET A 222 23.94 -7.16 -0.21
N LYS A 223 23.98 -7.63 1.04
CA LYS A 223 25.21 -8.09 1.70
C LYS A 223 25.86 -9.26 0.96
N SER A 224 25.09 -10.24 0.51
CA SER A 224 25.61 -11.37 -0.26
C SER A 224 26.15 -10.90 -1.62
N ASN A 225 25.39 -10.05 -2.30
CA ASN A 225 25.72 -9.54 -3.63
C ASN A 225 26.96 -8.65 -3.62
N PHE A 226 27.07 -7.71 -2.67
CA PHE A 226 28.24 -6.85 -2.52
C PHE A 226 29.49 -7.66 -2.23
N ARG A 227 29.41 -8.67 -1.36
CA ARG A 227 30.56 -9.55 -1.12
C ARG A 227 31.05 -10.21 -2.41
N ARG A 228 30.14 -10.74 -3.23
CA ARG A 228 30.48 -11.34 -4.54
C ARG A 228 31.09 -10.30 -5.49
N LEU A 229 30.47 -9.13 -5.59
CA LEU A 229 30.95 -8.03 -6.42
C LEU A 229 32.37 -7.58 -6.03
N ILE A 230 32.65 -7.45 -4.73
CA ILE A 230 33.98 -7.10 -4.23
C ILE A 230 35.00 -8.19 -4.55
N TRP A 231 34.67 -9.46 -4.36
CA TRP A 231 35.55 -10.59 -4.72
C TRP A 231 35.90 -10.58 -6.20
N ASN A 232 34.88 -10.52 -7.05
CA ASN A 232 35.04 -10.48 -8.49
C ASN A 232 35.91 -9.29 -8.91
N SER A 233 35.74 -8.14 -8.26
CA SER A 233 36.54 -6.94 -8.55
C SER A 233 38.02 -7.12 -8.20
N ILE A 234 38.35 -7.90 -7.16
CA ILE A 234 39.74 -8.22 -6.78
C ILE A 234 40.33 -9.24 -7.75
N GLU A 235 39.59 -10.32 -8.05
CA GLU A 235 40.04 -11.37 -8.97
C GLU A 235 40.30 -10.84 -10.38
N LYS A 236 39.42 -9.96 -10.88
CA LYS A 236 39.56 -9.28 -12.16
C LYS A 236 40.51 -8.09 -12.15
N ARG A 237 41.06 -7.74 -10.98
CA ARG A 237 41.91 -6.55 -10.74
C ARG A 237 41.29 -5.25 -11.28
N GLU A 238 39.98 -5.09 -11.08
CA GLU A 238 39.22 -3.94 -11.56
C GLU A 238 39.65 -2.65 -10.83
N SER A 239 39.78 -1.55 -11.57
CA SER A 239 40.11 -0.24 -10.99
C SER A 239 39.02 0.25 -10.03
N LEU A 240 39.43 0.95 -8.95
CA LEU A 240 38.48 1.46 -7.95
C LEU A 240 37.48 2.45 -8.56
N LYS A 241 37.93 3.26 -9.52
CA LYS A 241 37.09 4.24 -10.22
C LYS A 241 35.99 3.57 -11.06
N HIS A 242 36.32 2.52 -11.80
CA HIS A 242 35.34 1.75 -12.57
C HIS A 242 34.33 1.09 -11.63
N LEU A 243 34.82 0.38 -10.60
CA LEU A 243 33.99 -0.26 -9.60
C LEU A 243 33.01 0.73 -8.95
N THR A 244 33.51 1.90 -8.52
CA THR A 244 32.70 2.92 -7.85
C THR A 244 31.61 3.44 -8.78
N THR A 245 31.95 3.71 -10.04
CA THR A 245 31.00 4.23 -11.03
C THR A 245 29.92 3.21 -11.33
N ARG A 246 30.28 1.93 -11.52
CA ARG A 246 29.31 0.84 -11.69
C ARG A 246 28.38 0.71 -10.48
N VAL A 247 28.95 0.64 -9.27
CA VAL A 247 28.17 0.52 -8.03
C VAL A 247 27.19 1.69 -7.86
N ILE A 248 27.60 2.93 -8.16
CA ILE A 248 26.72 4.10 -8.09
C ILE A 248 25.62 4.02 -9.14
N ASN A 249 25.95 3.69 -10.38
CA ASN A 249 24.98 3.59 -11.47
C ASN A 249 23.89 2.54 -11.17
N ASP A 250 24.28 1.41 -10.61
CA ASP A 250 23.37 0.28 -10.37
C ASP A 250 22.46 0.48 -9.15
N ASN A 251 22.92 1.26 -8.15
CA ASN A 251 22.27 1.29 -6.83
C ASN A 251 21.75 2.67 -6.40
N ASN A 252 22.04 3.75 -7.14
CA ASN A 252 21.59 5.09 -6.75
C ASN A 252 20.12 5.36 -7.16
N MET A 253 19.22 5.54 -6.19
CA MET A 253 17.78 5.83 -6.38
C MET A 253 17.49 7.29 -6.81
N GLY A 254 18.35 7.92 -7.59
CA GLY A 254 18.21 9.32 -7.97
C GLY A 254 18.64 9.60 -9.39
N SER A 255 17.89 10.46 -10.09
CA SER A 255 18.28 10.98 -11.41
C SER A 255 19.56 11.83 -11.35
N ARG A 256 19.94 12.29 -10.15
CA ARG A 256 21.16 13.07 -9.92
C ARG A 256 22.26 12.16 -9.38
N MET A 257 23.43 12.26 -10.00
CA MET A 257 24.63 11.62 -9.50
C MET A 257 25.02 12.19 -8.13
N PRO A 258 25.63 11.39 -7.24
CA PRO A 258 26.18 11.86 -5.97
C PRO A 258 27.18 13.00 -6.19
N THR A 259 27.36 13.86 -5.19
CA THR A 259 28.41 14.88 -5.22
C THR A 259 29.80 14.25 -5.29
N ALA A 260 30.82 15.01 -5.71
CA ALA A 260 32.20 14.51 -5.75
C ALA A 260 32.69 14.02 -4.38
N GLU A 261 32.35 14.75 -3.30
CA GLU A 261 32.66 14.34 -1.92
C GLU A 261 31.96 13.03 -1.55
N THR A 262 30.67 12.89 -1.86
CA THR A 262 29.93 11.64 -1.60
C THR A 262 30.52 10.47 -2.39
N THR A 263 30.86 10.70 -3.67
CA THR A 263 31.48 9.70 -4.55
C THR A 263 32.81 9.24 -3.99
N LYS A 264 33.64 10.16 -3.49
CA LYS A 264 34.91 9.86 -2.82
C LYS A 264 34.69 9.01 -1.56
N SER A 265 33.72 9.36 -0.72
CA SER A 265 33.44 8.55 0.47
C SER A 265 32.84 7.17 0.15
N ILE A 266 32.11 7.02 -0.96
CA ILE A 266 31.69 5.70 -1.47
C ILE A 266 32.92 4.91 -1.94
N ALA A 267 33.82 5.53 -2.71
CA ALA A 267 35.04 4.90 -3.19
C ALA A 267 35.94 4.42 -2.04
N SER A 268 36.14 5.23 -1.00
CA SER A 268 36.93 4.84 0.17
C SER A 268 36.29 3.66 0.93
N GLN A 269 34.96 3.62 1.02
CA GLN A 269 34.23 2.51 1.63
C GLN A 269 34.41 1.21 0.82
N LEU A 270 34.35 1.28 -0.52
CA LEU A 270 34.62 0.14 -1.40
C LEU A 270 36.08 -0.33 -1.32
N ALA A 271 37.03 0.60 -1.24
CA ALA A 271 38.45 0.30 -1.00
C ALA A 271 38.65 -0.41 0.35
N LEU A 272 37.94 0.02 1.41
CA LEU A 272 37.97 -0.65 2.71
C LEU A 272 37.42 -2.07 2.61
N MET A 273 36.29 -2.26 1.90
CA MET A 273 35.75 -3.59 1.63
C MET A 273 36.76 -4.47 0.91
N ARG A 274 37.45 -3.96 -0.12
CA ARG A 274 38.52 -4.70 -0.81
C ARG A 274 39.67 -5.06 0.13
N LYS A 275 40.11 -4.13 0.98
CA LYS A 275 41.16 -4.38 1.98
C LYS A 275 40.78 -5.51 2.95
N VAL A 276 39.54 -5.55 3.43
CA VAL A 276 39.02 -6.63 4.28
C VAL A 276 38.86 -7.95 3.51
N ALA A 277 38.47 -7.85 2.24
CA ALA A 277 38.24 -8.99 1.37
C ALA A 277 39.51 -9.73 0.96
N ARG A 278 40.59 -9.02 0.63
CA ARG A 278 41.84 -9.60 0.10
C ARG A 278 42.36 -10.82 0.84
N PRO A 279 42.52 -10.83 2.19
CA PRO A 279 43.02 -12.01 2.90
C PRO A 279 42.03 -13.18 2.96
N LEU A 280 40.81 -12.99 2.44
CA LEU A 280 39.75 -13.99 2.37
C LEU A 280 39.55 -14.52 0.94
N VAL A 281 39.90 -13.73 -0.09
CA VAL A 281 39.97 -14.18 -1.49
C VAL A 281 41.02 -15.28 -1.61
N GLY A 282 40.61 -16.47 -2.07
CA GLY A 282 41.49 -17.65 -2.22
C GLY A 282 41.52 -18.60 -1.02
N LYS A 283 40.94 -18.25 0.14
CA LYS A 283 40.75 -19.22 1.22
C LYS A 283 39.65 -20.22 0.83
N LYS A 284 39.95 -21.51 0.93
CA LYS A 284 38.95 -22.57 0.76
C LYS A 284 38.01 -22.52 1.95
N ILE A 285 36.80 -22.04 1.73
CA ILE A 285 35.71 -21.99 2.73
C ILE A 285 34.62 -22.95 2.25
N GLY A 286 34.00 -23.67 3.19
CA GLY A 286 32.87 -24.55 2.89
C GLY A 286 31.70 -23.78 2.24
N LYS A 287 30.96 -24.44 1.35
CA LYS A 287 29.72 -23.85 0.80
C LYS A 287 28.76 -23.53 1.95
N GLY A 288 28.22 -22.31 1.97
CA GLY A 288 27.28 -21.86 2.99
C GLY A 288 27.90 -21.41 4.32
N THR A 289 29.21 -21.54 4.51
CA THR A 289 29.88 -21.06 5.73
C THR A 289 30.08 -19.54 5.68
N ASP A 290 29.91 -18.87 6.83
CA ASP A 290 30.25 -17.45 6.95
C ASP A 290 31.73 -17.23 6.67
N THR A 291 32.02 -16.31 5.73
CA THR A 291 33.40 -15.97 5.36
C THR A 291 34.06 -15.02 6.37
N GLY A 292 33.30 -14.51 7.35
CA GLY A 292 33.75 -13.50 8.29
C GLY A 292 33.94 -12.11 7.67
N PHE A 293 33.52 -11.91 6.42
CA PHE A 293 33.74 -10.68 5.67
C PHE A 293 33.03 -9.48 6.33
N TRP A 294 31.73 -9.63 6.60
CA TRP A 294 30.93 -8.55 7.21
C TRP A 294 31.36 -8.26 8.65
N ASP A 295 31.81 -9.29 9.37
CA ASP A 295 32.32 -9.16 10.72
C ASP A 295 33.64 -8.37 10.75
N GLY A 296 34.56 -8.67 9.82
CA GLY A 296 35.79 -7.91 9.59
C GLY A 296 35.54 -6.47 9.15
N MET A 297 34.52 -6.24 8.33
CA MET A 297 34.11 -4.90 7.88
C MET A 297 33.61 -4.06 9.07
N ASN A 298 32.69 -4.60 9.87
CA ASN A 298 32.14 -3.89 11.04
C ASN A 298 33.21 -3.63 12.11
N LYS A 299 34.16 -4.57 12.33
CA LYS A 299 35.31 -4.35 13.23
C LYS A 299 36.20 -3.20 12.74
N SER A 300 36.45 -3.13 11.44
CA SER A 300 37.25 -2.05 10.84
C SER A 300 36.56 -0.70 10.96
N LEU A 301 35.26 -0.62 10.68
CA LEU A 301 34.48 0.61 10.83
C LEU A 301 34.37 1.07 12.28
N LYS A 302 34.16 0.14 13.21
CA LYS A 302 34.15 0.43 14.65
C LYS A 302 35.49 1.04 15.09
N ARG A 303 36.62 0.44 14.72
CA ARG A 303 37.95 0.98 15.03
C ARG A 303 38.13 2.40 14.49
N LEU A 304 37.77 2.65 13.24
CA LEU A 304 37.89 3.98 12.63
C LEU A 304 37.02 5.03 13.33
N ARG A 305 35.81 4.64 13.74
CA ARG A 305 34.93 5.49 14.53
C ARG A 305 35.50 5.79 15.91
N ASP A 306 36.12 4.80 16.56
CA ASP A 306 36.72 4.97 17.87
C ASP A 306 38.00 5.85 17.77
N GLU A 307 38.71 5.83 16.64
CA GLU A 307 39.93 6.62 16.37
C GLU A 307 39.63 8.07 15.91
N TYR A 308 38.70 8.28 14.98
CA TYR A 308 38.44 9.57 14.34
C TYR A 308 37.10 10.22 14.75
N GLY A 309 36.31 9.54 15.57
CA GLY A 309 34.99 9.98 16.01
C GLY A 309 33.86 9.62 15.05
N ARG A 310 32.63 9.99 15.44
CA ARG A 310 31.39 9.66 14.69
C ARG A 310 31.20 10.48 13.42
N SER A 311 31.75 11.68 13.36
CA SER A 311 31.53 12.59 12.22
C SER A 311 32.54 12.35 11.12
N ARG A 312 32.08 11.88 9.96
CA ARG A 312 32.92 11.69 8.76
C ARG A 312 33.35 13.00 8.09
N THR A 313 32.84 14.15 8.56
CA THR A 313 33.23 15.47 8.05
C THR A 313 34.56 15.97 8.61
N ASN A 314 35.13 15.28 9.60
CA ASN A 314 36.41 15.67 10.20
C ASN A 314 37.57 15.48 9.21
N GLU A 315 38.59 16.32 9.31
CA GLU A 315 39.78 16.29 8.47
C GLU A 315 40.52 14.94 8.54
N MET A 316 40.53 14.32 9.73
CA MET A 316 41.12 12.99 9.92
C MET A 316 40.45 11.91 9.06
N TRP A 317 39.12 11.97 8.94
CA TRP A 317 38.38 11.06 8.06
C TRP A 317 38.75 11.30 6.59
N ARG A 318 38.79 12.56 6.15
CA ARG A 318 39.14 12.92 4.77
C ARG A 318 40.53 12.43 4.38
N LYS A 319 41.51 12.65 5.25
CA LYS A 319 42.89 12.18 5.06
C LYS A 319 42.95 10.65 4.97
N TRP A 320 42.27 9.95 5.89
CA TRP A 320 42.18 8.49 5.84
C TRP A 320 41.52 7.98 4.55
N GLU A 321 40.47 8.65 4.07
CA GLU A 321 39.81 8.29 2.80
C GLU A 321 40.76 8.44 1.62
N ASP A 322 41.53 9.54 1.55
CA ASP A 322 42.55 9.76 0.51
C ASP A 322 43.66 8.71 0.55
N ASP A 323 44.22 8.46 1.74
CA ASP A 323 45.31 7.49 1.92
C ASP A 323 44.86 6.07 1.54
N LEU A 324 43.61 5.71 1.87
CA LEU A 324 43.06 4.40 1.55
C LEU A 324 42.76 4.24 0.04
N ILE A 325 42.18 5.27 -0.59
CA ILE A 325 41.94 5.28 -2.04
C ILE A 325 43.27 5.13 -2.79
N LYS A 326 44.27 5.94 -2.42
CA LYS A 326 45.60 5.90 -3.05
C LYS A 326 46.27 4.53 -2.89
N ALA A 327 46.13 3.89 -1.73
CA ALA A 327 46.64 2.55 -1.51
C ALA A 327 45.94 1.50 -2.39
N ASP A 328 44.61 1.54 -2.49
CA ASP A 328 43.88 0.58 -3.35
C ASP A 328 44.19 0.79 -4.84
N GLU A 329 44.31 2.04 -5.30
CA GLU A 329 44.69 2.38 -6.67
C GLU A 329 46.11 1.93 -7.03
N ALA A 330 47.05 1.93 -6.07
CA ALA A 330 48.39 1.41 -6.28
C ALA A 330 48.40 -0.12 -6.51
N ASP A 331 47.49 -0.83 -5.84
CA ASP A 331 47.35 -2.28 -5.98
C ASP A 331 46.52 -2.68 -7.21
N PHE A 332 45.56 -1.85 -7.62
CA PHE A 332 44.68 -2.08 -8.76
C PHE A 332 44.74 -0.90 -9.75
N PRO A 333 45.88 -0.73 -10.46
CA PRO A 333 46.05 0.37 -11.39
C PRO A 333 45.07 0.23 -12.57
N TRP A 334 44.61 1.38 -13.07
CA TRP A 334 43.77 1.43 -14.26
C TRP A 334 44.45 0.72 -15.44
N SER A 335 43.81 -0.32 -15.98
CA SER A 335 44.25 -0.94 -17.22
C SER A 335 43.38 -0.44 -18.37
N ALA A 336 43.99 0.04 -19.46
CA ALA A 336 43.26 0.53 -20.63
C ALA A 336 42.39 -0.56 -21.31
N THR A 337 42.55 -1.81 -20.91
CA THR A 337 41.86 -2.99 -21.42
C THR A 337 40.53 -3.29 -20.71
N GLU A 338 40.07 -2.46 -19.77
CA GLU A 338 38.81 -2.62 -19.01
C GLU A 338 37.50 -2.50 -19.84
N HIS A 339 37.53 -2.73 -21.16
CA HIS A 339 36.32 -2.87 -22.00
C HIS A 339 35.70 -4.27 -21.93
N HIS A 340 35.63 -4.87 -20.73
CA HIS A 340 34.91 -6.13 -20.58
C HIS A 340 33.41 -5.87 -20.52
N HIS A 341 32.67 -6.55 -21.41
CA HIS A 341 31.23 -6.71 -21.38
C HIS A 341 30.77 -6.95 -19.94
N ASP A 342 30.12 -5.93 -19.38
CA ASP A 342 29.48 -5.97 -18.07
C ASP A 342 28.27 -6.89 -18.23
N GLU A 343 28.50 -8.20 -18.02
CA GLU A 343 27.43 -9.10 -17.61
C GLU A 343 26.98 -8.61 -16.24
N GLY A 344 26.16 -7.56 -16.26
CA GLY A 344 25.64 -6.92 -15.07
C GLY A 344 25.10 -8.02 -14.18
N LEU A 345 25.66 -8.15 -12.99
CA LEU A 345 25.14 -9.06 -11.98
C LEU A 345 23.66 -8.71 -11.88
N ASN A 346 22.79 -9.56 -12.41
CA ASN A 346 21.36 -9.31 -12.41
C ASN A 346 20.88 -9.45 -10.96
N MET A 347 21.00 -8.35 -10.22
CA MET A 347 20.71 -8.28 -8.78
C MET A 347 19.24 -8.63 -8.49
N ASP A 348 18.39 -8.58 -9.52
CA ASP A 348 16.97 -8.84 -9.46
C ASP A 348 16.61 -10.32 -9.68
N GLU A 349 17.51 -11.15 -10.21
CA GLU A 349 17.18 -12.54 -10.62
C GLU A 349 17.05 -13.53 -9.46
N TYR A 350 17.63 -13.22 -8.30
CA TYR A 350 17.61 -14.11 -7.12
C TYR A 350 16.43 -13.84 -6.16
N ASP A 351 15.55 -12.91 -6.52
CA ASP A 351 14.71 -12.20 -5.57
C ASP A 351 13.23 -12.61 -5.60
N GLU A 352 12.78 -13.38 -6.60
CA GLU A 352 11.37 -13.81 -6.72
C GLU A 352 11.08 -15.16 -6.01
N GLU A 353 11.98 -16.15 -6.11
CA GLU A 353 11.70 -17.49 -5.57
C GLU A 353 11.81 -17.62 -4.03
N MET A 354 12.40 -16.65 -3.33
CA MET A 354 12.65 -16.72 -1.88
C MET A 354 11.59 -15.99 -1.02
N PHE A 355 10.66 -15.25 -1.63
CA PHE A 355 9.60 -14.54 -0.89
C PHE A 355 8.28 -15.32 -0.85
N GLU A 356 8.09 -16.29 -1.73
CA GLU A 356 7.09 -17.35 -1.59
C GLU A 356 7.66 -18.39 -0.62
N GLY A 357 7.65 -18.05 0.67
CA GLY A 357 7.79 -19.07 1.70
C GLY A 357 6.69 -20.13 1.54
N PRO A 358 6.89 -21.36 2.06
CA PRO A 358 5.84 -22.38 2.01
C PRO A 358 4.55 -21.75 2.54
N ASP A 359 3.48 -21.85 1.76
CA ASP A 359 2.14 -21.51 2.21
C ASP A 359 1.97 -22.22 3.56
N PHE A 360 1.92 -21.43 4.63
CA PHE A 360 1.58 -21.92 5.96
C PHE A 360 0.06 -22.15 5.93
N ASP A 361 -0.33 -23.22 5.25
CA ASP A 361 -1.62 -23.87 5.44
C ASP A 361 -1.51 -24.62 6.78
N GLU A 362 -1.90 -23.96 7.87
CA GLU A 362 -2.29 -24.62 9.12
C GLU A 362 -3.80 -24.89 9.14
#